data_AF-A0A3D2VXP1-F1
#
_entry.id   AF-A0A3D2VXP1-F1
#
_cell.length_a   1.000
_cell.length_b   1.000
_cell.length_c   1.000
_cell.angle_alpha   90.00
_cell.angle_beta   90.00
_cell.angle_gamma   90.00
#
_symmetry.space_group_name_H-M   'P 1'
#
loop_
_entity.id
_entity.type
_entity.pdbx_description
1 polymer ?
#
loop_
_entity_poly.entity_id
_entity_poly.type
_entity_poly.pdbx_seq_one_letter_code
_entity_poly.pdbx_strand_id
1 'polypeptide(L)' 'MIKAAAAATMLTAIAAAPALDALETVRVDALGKQGRITQLLKTLGKMSPEERQVEGPRIHGLREAVTEALA' A
#
# COMPACT_ATOMS: atom_id res chain seq x y z
N MET A 1 -13.22 4.13 8.82
CA MET A 1 -13.77 3.17 7.82
C MET A 1 -13.05 3.20 6.45
N ILE A 2 -12.31 4.26 6.07
CA ILE A 2 -11.63 4.33 4.75
C ILE A 2 -10.30 3.55 4.67
N LYS A 3 -9.62 3.27 5.81
CA LYS A 3 -8.24 2.72 5.83
C LYS A 3 -8.11 1.21 5.50
N ALA A 4 -9.10 0.38 5.80
CA ALA A 4 -9.06 -1.08 5.55
C ALA A 4 -9.48 -1.44 4.11
N ALA A 5 -10.36 -0.64 3.50
CA ALA A 5 -10.82 -0.84 2.14
C ALA A 5 -9.69 -0.75 1.10
N ALA A 6 -8.70 0.12 1.32
CA ALA A 6 -7.62 0.34 0.36
C ALA A 6 -6.75 -0.90 0.12
N ALA A 7 -6.46 -1.68 1.17
CA ALA A 7 -5.66 -2.90 1.10
C ALA A 7 -6.36 -4.00 0.29
N ALA A 8 -7.63 -4.25 0.63
CA ALA A 8 -8.45 -5.23 -0.06
C ALA A 8 -8.60 -4.87 -1.55
N THR A 9 -8.80 -3.58 -1.88
CA THR A 9 -8.89 -3.14 -3.29
C THR A 9 -7.59 -3.37 -4.06
N MET A 10 -6.41 -3.14 -3.45
CA MET A 10 -5.13 -3.37 -4.12
C MET A 10 -4.89 -4.85 -4.40
N LEU A 11 -5.14 -5.72 -3.41
CA LEU A 11 -4.97 -7.17 -3.60
C LEU A 11 -5.94 -7.73 -4.64
N THR A 12 -7.18 -7.26 -4.67
CA THR A 12 -8.14 -7.62 -5.73
C THR A 12 -7.67 -7.13 -7.10
N ALA A 13 -7.13 -5.91 -7.20
CA ALA A 13 -6.62 -5.38 -8.46
C ALA A 13 -5.41 -6.18 -8.98
N ILE A 14 -4.51 -6.61 -8.09
CA ILE A 14 -3.39 -7.49 -8.42
C ILE A 14 -3.93 -8.82 -8.97
N ALA A 15 -4.85 -9.47 -8.26
CA ALA A 15 -5.41 -10.76 -8.66
C ALA A 15 -6.21 -10.69 -9.98
N ALA A 16 -6.77 -9.52 -10.31
CA ALA A 16 -7.55 -9.30 -11.53
C ALA A 16 -6.73 -8.82 -12.73
N ALA A 17 -5.42 -8.58 -12.57
CA ALA A 17 -4.58 -8.05 -13.63
C ALA A 17 -4.35 -9.11 -14.74
N PRO A 18 -4.76 -8.86 -16.00
CA PRO A 18 -4.73 -9.88 -17.04
C PRO A 18 -3.36 -10.04 -17.73
N ALA A 19 -2.40 -9.17 -17.44
CA ALA A 19 -1.09 -9.12 -18.09
C ALA A 19 -0.06 -8.37 -17.24
N LEU A 20 1.22 -8.51 -17.60
CA LEU A 20 2.34 -7.86 -16.90
C LEU A 20 2.20 -6.33 -16.88
N ASP A 21 1.76 -5.70 -17.97
CA ASP A 21 1.56 -4.24 -18.00
C ASP A 21 0.47 -3.77 -17.03
N ALA A 22 -0.56 -4.60 -16.82
CA ALA A 22 -1.61 -4.32 -15.84
C ALA A 22 -1.09 -4.48 -14.40
N LEU A 23 -0.27 -5.51 -14.13
CA LEU A 23 0.42 -5.66 -12.84
C LEU A 23 1.35 -4.48 -12.55
N GLU A 24 2.09 -4.02 -13.56
CA GLU A 24 2.98 -2.86 -13.43
C GLU A 24 2.18 -1.58 -13.13
N THR A 25 1.03 -1.39 -13.77
CA THR A 25 0.11 -0.27 -13.46
C THR A 25 -0.33 -0.30 -12.00
N VAL A 26 -0.70 -1.48 -11.49
CA VAL A 26 -1.09 -1.66 -10.07
C VAL A 26 0.10 -1.42 -9.14
N ARG A 27 1.30 -1.90 -9.50
CA ARG A 27 2.54 -1.65 -8.75
C ARG A 27 2.84 -0.16 -8.66
N VAL A 28 2.70 0.60 -9.74
CA VAL A 28 2.93 2.05 -9.76
C VAL A 28 1.90 2.78 -8.90
N ASP A 29 0.60 2.46 -8.99
CA ASP A 29 -0.44 3.08 -8.16
C ASP A 29 -0.24 2.80 -6.66
N ALA A 30 0.19 1.59 -6.32
CA ALA A 30 0.39 1.22 -4.92
C ALA A 30 1.73 1.72 -4.36
N LEU A 31 2.83 1.42 -5.05
CA LEU A 31 4.21 1.53 -4.54
C LEU A 31 5.06 2.60 -5.25
N GLY A 32 4.54 3.25 -6.30
CA GLY A 32 5.25 4.32 -7.00
C GLY A 32 5.57 5.52 -6.11
N LYS A 33 6.34 6.49 -6.62
CA LYS A 33 6.74 7.71 -5.88
C LYS A 33 5.54 8.53 -5.38
N GLN A 34 4.47 8.55 -6.18
CA GLN A 34 3.17 9.13 -5.84
C GLN A 34 2.13 8.09 -5.44
N GLY A 35 2.53 6.83 -5.34
CA GLY A 35 1.66 5.72 -5.02
C GLY A 35 1.06 5.84 -3.63
N ARG A 36 -0.11 5.23 -3.46
CA ARG A 36 -0.96 5.37 -2.28
C ARG A 36 -0.24 4.92 -1.00
N ILE A 37 0.49 3.81 -1.03
CA ILE A 37 1.24 3.30 0.14
C ILE A 37 2.44 4.21 0.43
N THR A 38 3.13 4.69 -0.60
CA THR A 38 4.24 5.64 -0.46
C THR A 38 3.77 6.94 0.20
N GLN A 39 2.59 7.45 -0.16
CA GLN A 39 2.02 8.64 0.50
C GLN A 39 1.66 8.37 1.96
N LEU A 40 1.10 7.20 2.28
CA LEU A 40 0.83 6.80 3.67
C LEU A 40 2.12 6.75 4.50
N LEU A 41 3.19 6.15 3.98
CA LEU A 41 4.48 6.10 4.67
C LEU A 41 5.03 7.50 4.98
N LYS A 42 4.88 8.46 4.05
CA LYS A 42 5.30 9.85 4.29
C LYS A 42 4.54 10.51 5.45
N THR A 43 3.29 10.09 5.72
CA THR A 43 2.53 10.64 6.86
C THR A 43 3.15 10.26 8.21
N LEU A 44 3.83 9.12 8.30
CA LEU A 44 4.51 8.68 9.53
C LEU A 44 5.56 9.70 10.02
N GLY A 45 6.21 10.42 9.09
CA GLY A 45 7.19 11.46 9.42
C GLY A 45 6.59 12.68 10.13
N LYS A 46 5.26 12.86 10.05
CA LYS A 46 4.53 13.97 10.67
C LYS A 46 3.79 13.57 11.95
N MET A 47 3.75 12.28 12.27
CA MET A 47 3.04 11.73 13.43
C MET A 47 3.87 11.82 14.71
N SER A 48 3.17 11.84 15.86
CA SER A 48 3.80 11.69 17.17
C SER A 48 4.40 10.29 17.35
N PRO A 49 5.29 10.07 18.33
CA PRO A 49 5.80 8.74 18.66
C PRO A 49 4.70 7.72 18.94
N GLU A 50 3.67 8.11 19.69
CA GLU A 50 2.54 7.26 20.10
C GLU A 50 1.68 6.88 18.88
N GLU A 51 1.36 7.85 18.03
CA GLU A 51 0.63 7.61 16.78
C GLU A 51 1.44 6.68 15.85
N ARG A 52 2.75 6.89 15.77
CA ARG A 52 3.65 6.06 14.93
C ARG A 52 3.74 4.62 15.44
N GLN A 53 3.69 4.38 16.75
CA GLN A 53 3.66 3.01 17.31
C GLN A 53 2.47 2.20 16.81
N VAL A 54 1.33 2.85 16.56
CA VAL A 54 0.11 2.19 16.07
C VAL A 54 0.06 2.16 14.55
N GLU A 55 0.28 3.30 13.88
CA GLU A 55 0.12 3.40 12.43
C GLU A 55 1.31 2.84 11.64
N GLY A 56 2.52 2.88 12.20
CA GLY A 56 3.75 2.39 11.56
C GLY A 56 3.63 0.92 11.15
N PRO A 57 3.46 -0.02 12.11
CA PRO A 57 3.31 -1.44 11.81
C PRO A 57 2.17 -1.72 10.83
N ARG A 58 1.04 -1.00 10.95
CA ARG A 58 -0.12 -1.17 10.07
C ARG A 58 0.20 -0.81 8.62
N ILE A 59 0.91 0.30 8.38
CA ILE A 59 1.28 0.74 7.03
C ILE A 59 2.41 -0.13 6.46
N HIS A 60 3.35 -0.59 7.30
CA HIS A 60 4.39 -1.53 6.87
C HIS A 60 3.82 -2.88 6.46
N GLY A 61 2.90 -3.46 7.25
CA GLY A 61 2.22 -4.71 6.90
C GLY A 61 1.41 -4.59 5.61
N LEU A 62 0.77 -3.44 5.36
CA LEU A 62 0.12 -3.17 4.07
C LEU A 62 1.12 -3.20 2.89
N ARG A 63 2.28 -2.55 3.04
CA ARG A 63 3.31 -2.55 2.00
C ARG A 63 3.84 -3.95 1.73
N GLU A 64 4.07 -4.73 2.79
CA GLU A 64 4.58 -6.10 2.69
C GLU A 64 3.58 -6.99 1.95
N ALA A 65 2.32 -7.02 2.37
CA ALA A 65 1.28 -7.81 1.71
C ALA A 65 1.13 -7.48 0.21
N VAL A 66 1.21 -6.20 -0.16
CA VAL A 66 1.13 -5.78 -1.57
C VAL A 66 2.40 -6.14 -2.33
N THR A 67 3.58 -6.01 -1.72
CA THR A 67 4.85 -6.40 -2.34
C THR A 67 4.89 -7.91 -2.60
N GLU A 68 4.44 -8.71 -1.64
CA GLU A 68 4.38 -10.17 -1.74
C GLU A 68 3.41 -10.61 -2.84
N ALA A 69 2.23 -9.98 -2.93
CA ALA A 69 1.27 -10.31 -3.99
C ALA A 69 1.73 -9.93 -5.41
N LEU A 70 2.72 -9.03 -5.54
CA LEU A 70 3.29 -8.59 -6.82
C LEU A 70 4.54 -9.39 -7.25
N ALA A 71 5.09 -10.23 -6.37
CA ALA A 71 6.27 -11.05 -6.62
C ALA A 71 5.93 -12.32 -7.41
#